data_AF-A0A7K3H3E0-F1
#
_entry.id   AF-A0A7K3H3E0-F1
#
_cell.length_a   1.000
_cell.length_b   1.000
_cell.length_c   1.000
_cell.angle_alpha   90.00
_cell.angle_beta   90.00
_cell.angle_gamma   90.00
#
_symmetry.space_group_name_H-M   'P 1'
#
loop_
_entity.id
_entity.type
_entity.pdbx_description
1 polymer ?
#
loop_
_entity_poly.entity_id
_entity_poly.type
_entity_poly.pdbx_seq_one_letter_code
_entity_poly.pdbx_strand_id
1 'polypeptide(L)'
;EAVAAVAAVRGEASGTRRRIVAAYLVPGETGWVDECCADPGPSGTEDHSIRSLLFESLYAPEQLHRLAAGPGVNPVNGTLATVATLAEGTGTAVAGLIDAYLANSYASADAMKAMAGALVELPTDEAFGMLLARFEDKHVRTALLEAARRYPVRAARMLAEAAAGSGRESGTARQILAAHVAVHRELLEPRLDGFSEGAAETVAGLLDPAGRVADAPAEALPALLVSPPWTRKRVVRKPRTVTGLSAGAPARVVWLPGEREEWAATESSSREWYRRFRLEKDVARLREGGGPLRHHTVNLFAEGPEDLVRPLLADWQPDTLWDADEAMKPVAARFGTEALPGLRRTAARHPATVGAILLPYLDVEVARLMADWSMRLKSAAGTARSWFERHGAAPAALLVPD
;
A
#
# COMPACT_ATOMS: atom_id res chain seq x y z
N GLU A 1 8.40 -31.21 29.22
CA GLU A 1 9.53 -30.40 29.72
C GLU A 1 9.37 -28.92 29.38
N ALA A 2 9.24 -28.55 28.09
CA ALA A 2 9.06 -27.15 27.66
C ALA A 2 7.87 -26.43 28.31
N VAL A 3 6.67 -27.04 28.35
CA VAL A 3 5.48 -26.45 29.00
C VAL A 3 5.72 -26.18 30.49
N ALA A 4 6.37 -27.10 31.19
CA ALA A 4 6.68 -26.94 32.62
C ALA A 4 7.69 -25.80 32.86
N ALA A 5 8.67 -25.63 31.97
CA ALA A 5 9.60 -24.51 32.02
C ALA A 5 8.89 -23.17 31.79
N VAL A 6 7.97 -23.10 30.83
CA VAL A 6 7.15 -21.90 30.58
C VAL A 6 6.23 -21.60 31.77
N ALA A 7 5.59 -22.64 32.35
CA ALA A 7 4.74 -22.49 33.53
C ALA A 7 5.48 -21.92 34.74
N ALA A 8 6.74 -22.32 34.96
CA ALA A 8 7.58 -21.79 36.04
C ALA A 8 7.87 -20.28 35.89
N VAL A 9 8.06 -19.81 34.65
CA VAL A 9 8.32 -18.39 34.34
C VAL A 9 7.01 -17.57 34.32
N ARG A 10 5.87 -18.22 34.05
CA ARG A 10 4.53 -17.64 34.02
C ARG A 10 3.97 -17.27 35.41
N GLY A 11 4.46 -17.88 36.50
CA GLY A 11 3.84 -17.90 37.84
C GLY A 11 3.16 -16.60 38.33
N GLU A 12 2.22 -16.72 39.27
CA GLU A 12 1.22 -15.69 39.68
C GLU A 12 1.77 -14.29 40.01
N ALA A 13 3.04 -14.15 40.39
CA ALA A 13 3.70 -12.86 40.61
C ALA A 13 4.17 -12.15 39.31
N SER A 14 3.94 -12.76 38.15
CA SER A 14 4.42 -12.28 36.86
C SER A 14 3.40 -11.34 36.21
N GLY A 15 3.83 -10.13 35.84
CA GLY A 15 2.95 -9.13 35.23
C GLY A 15 2.33 -9.60 33.90
N THR A 16 1.24 -8.98 33.48
CA THR A 16 0.38 -9.41 32.36
C THR A 16 1.13 -9.70 31.05
N ARG A 17 2.22 -8.97 30.77
CA ARG A 17 3.12 -9.25 29.64
C ARG A 17 3.62 -10.70 29.60
N ARG A 18 4.09 -11.24 30.74
CA ARG A 18 4.65 -12.60 30.80
C ARG A 18 3.57 -13.66 30.63
N ARG A 19 2.37 -13.44 31.19
CA ARG A 19 1.21 -14.33 30.99
C ARG A 19 0.87 -14.45 29.50
N ILE A 20 0.80 -13.33 28.79
CA ILE A 20 0.49 -13.31 27.35
C ILE A 20 1.58 -14.00 26.54
N VAL A 21 2.86 -13.72 26.81
CA VAL A 21 3.98 -14.39 26.11
C VAL A 21 3.96 -15.89 26.37
N ALA A 22 3.67 -16.33 27.59
CA ALA A 22 3.54 -17.75 27.92
C ALA A 22 2.39 -18.43 27.17
N ALA A 23 1.22 -17.77 27.10
CA ALA A 23 0.06 -18.25 26.35
C ALA A 23 0.35 -18.37 24.84
N TYR A 24 1.09 -17.40 24.28
CA TYR A 24 1.52 -17.44 22.89
C TYR A 24 2.53 -18.54 22.57
N LEU A 25 3.49 -18.78 23.47
CA LEU A 25 4.49 -19.84 23.27
C LEU A 25 3.90 -21.24 23.42
N VAL A 26 2.79 -21.38 24.16
CA VAL A 26 2.12 -22.66 24.41
C VAL A 26 0.60 -22.51 24.19
N PRO A 27 0.14 -22.28 22.95
CA PRO A 27 -1.27 -21.97 22.67
C PRO A 27 -2.20 -23.15 22.94
N GLY A 28 -1.66 -24.38 23.08
CA GLY A 28 -2.40 -25.56 23.49
C GLY A 28 -2.85 -25.56 24.95
N GLU A 29 -2.24 -24.74 25.82
CA GLU A 29 -2.72 -24.52 27.20
C GLU A 29 -3.84 -23.47 27.18
N THR A 30 -5.00 -23.86 26.65
CA THR A 30 -6.13 -22.97 26.37
C THR A 30 -6.60 -22.15 27.58
N GLY A 31 -6.52 -22.71 28.78
CA GLY A 31 -6.81 -22.00 30.02
C GLY A 31 -5.92 -20.77 30.25
N TRP A 32 -4.67 -20.77 29.76
CA TRP A 32 -3.80 -19.60 29.84
C TRP A 32 -4.22 -18.49 28.88
N VAL A 33 -4.67 -18.87 27.68
CA VAL A 33 -5.21 -17.94 26.69
C VAL A 33 -6.52 -17.33 27.19
N ASP A 34 -7.42 -18.15 27.73
CA ASP A 34 -8.69 -17.69 28.32
C ASP A 34 -8.47 -16.69 29.45
N GLU A 35 -7.52 -16.96 30.35
CA GLU A 35 -7.15 -16.02 31.43
C GLU A 35 -6.66 -14.67 30.87
N CYS A 36 -5.81 -14.69 29.84
CA CYS A 36 -5.32 -13.48 29.20
C CYS A 36 -6.43 -12.73 28.44
N CYS A 37 -7.42 -13.43 27.89
CA CYS A 37 -8.56 -12.82 27.22
C CYS A 37 -9.54 -12.19 28.22
N ALA A 38 -9.67 -12.77 29.42
CA ALA A 38 -10.52 -12.24 30.49
C ALA A 38 -9.89 -11.01 31.15
N ASP A 39 -8.57 -11.02 31.34
CA ASP A 39 -7.81 -9.90 31.92
C ASP A 39 -6.53 -9.62 31.09
N PRO A 40 -6.66 -8.88 29.98
CA PRO A 40 -5.53 -8.55 29.12
C PRO A 40 -4.58 -7.52 29.75
N GLY A 41 -5.01 -6.82 30.81
CA GLY A 41 -4.26 -5.74 31.47
C GLY A 41 -3.76 -4.64 30.51
N PRO A 42 -2.94 -3.69 30.99
CA PRO A 42 -2.39 -2.62 30.15
C PRO A 42 -1.49 -3.15 29.03
N SER A 43 -0.76 -4.25 29.27
CA SER A 43 0.12 -4.84 28.25
C SER A 43 -0.64 -5.47 27.09
N GLY A 44 -1.83 -6.04 27.33
CA GLY A 44 -2.67 -6.61 26.28
C GLY A 44 -3.56 -5.58 25.56
N THR A 45 -3.55 -4.31 25.98
CA THR A 45 -4.35 -3.24 25.37
C THR A 45 -3.49 -2.16 24.71
N GLU A 46 -2.44 -1.68 25.38
CA GLU A 46 -1.62 -0.52 24.96
C GLU A 46 -0.34 -0.91 24.22
N ASP A 47 0.30 -2.04 24.59
CA ASP A 47 1.51 -2.52 23.90
C ASP A 47 1.11 -3.32 22.66
N HIS A 48 1.32 -2.72 21.49
CA HIS A 48 0.98 -3.34 20.21
C HIS A 48 1.62 -4.72 20.03
N SER A 49 2.90 -4.89 20.40
CA SER A 49 3.59 -6.16 20.20
C SER A 49 2.99 -7.26 21.08
N ILE A 50 2.72 -6.94 22.34
CA ILE A 50 2.14 -7.91 23.28
C ILE A 50 0.68 -8.21 22.94
N ARG A 51 -0.09 -7.20 22.54
CA ARG A 51 -1.46 -7.39 22.07
C ARG A 51 -1.53 -8.27 20.83
N SER A 52 -0.63 -8.09 19.86
CA SER A 52 -0.55 -8.97 18.68
C SER A 52 -0.34 -10.44 19.08
N LEU A 53 0.57 -10.72 20.03
CA LEU A 53 0.79 -12.09 20.52
C LEU A 53 -0.48 -12.69 21.16
N LEU A 54 -1.22 -11.91 21.96
CA LEU A 54 -2.49 -12.36 22.54
C LEU A 54 -3.50 -12.72 21.44
N PHE A 55 -3.63 -11.87 20.42
CA PHE A 55 -4.52 -12.08 19.30
C PHE A 55 -4.13 -13.28 18.44
N GLU A 56 -2.83 -13.49 18.20
CA GLU A 56 -2.31 -14.66 17.48
C GLU A 56 -2.45 -15.98 18.27
N SER A 57 -2.82 -15.92 19.56
CA SER A 57 -3.06 -17.10 20.41
C SER A 57 -4.53 -17.53 20.46
N LEU A 58 -5.43 -16.75 19.84
CA LEU A 58 -6.87 -17.01 19.91
C LEU A 58 -7.25 -18.29 19.17
N TYR A 59 -8.23 -19.02 19.69
CA TYR A 59 -8.74 -20.26 19.09
C TYR A 59 -10.28 -20.31 19.03
N ALA A 60 -10.95 -19.22 19.42
CA ALA A 60 -12.41 -19.12 19.36
C ALA A 60 -12.86 -17.70 18.94
N PRO A 61 -13.90 -17.59 18.10
CA PRO A 61 -14.41 -16.29 17.64
C PRO A 61 -14.94 -15.41 18.78
N GLU A 62 -15.46 -15.99 19.86
CA GLU A 62 -15.96 -15.26 21.03
C GLU A 62 -14.84 -14.50 21.76
N GLN A 63 -13.62 -15.06 21.78
CA GLN A 63 -12.46 -14.39 22.38
C GLN A 63 -12.09 -13.15 21.55
N LEU A 64 -12.10 -13.26 20.21
CA LEU A 64 -11.86 -12.14 19.32
C LEU A 64 -12.90 -11.05 19.52
N HIS A 65 -14.20 -11.38 19.50
CA HIS A 65 -15.27 -10.40 19.68
C HIS A 65 -15.15 -9.67 21.03
N ARG A 66 -14.83 -10.39 22.10
CA ARG A 66 -14.62 -9.79 23.43
C ARG A 66 -13.46 -8.78 23.41
N LEU A 67 -12.31 -9.16 22.85
CA LEU A 67 -11.12 -8.31 22.82
C LEU A 67 -11.24 -7.14 21.84
N ALA A 68 -12.00 -7.30 20.75
CA ALA A 68 -12.27 -6.27 19.76
C ALA A 68 -13.28 -5.22 20.26
N ALA A 69 -14.23 -5.61 21.13
CA ALA A 69 -15.16 -4.68 21.78
C ALA A 69 -14.50 -3.88 22.93
N GLY A 70 -13.39 -4.38 23.48
CA GLY A 70 -12.62 -3.73 24.53
C GLY A 70 -11.66 -2.65 23.99
N PRO A 71 -11.04 -1.86 24.89
CA PRO A 71 -10.04 -0.87 24.49
C PRO A 71 -8.79 -1.53 23.90
N GLY A 72 -8.14 -0.85 22.97
CA GLY A 72 -6.83 -1.24 22.46
C GLY A 72 -6.67 -0.95 20.98
N VAL A 73 -5.43 -1.00 20.52
CA VAL A 73 -5.10 -0.84 19.09
C VAL A 73 -5.57 -2.06 18.29
N ASN A 74 -5.91 -1.85 17.01
CA ASN A 74 -6.20 -2.95 16.11
C ASN A 74 -4.93 -3.81 15.94
N PRO A 75 -4.97 -5.13 16.21
CA PRO A 75 -3.80 -6.01 16.11
C PRO A 75 -3.40 -6.28 14.64
N VAL A 76 -4.31 -6.05 13.69
CA VAL A 76 -4.01 -6.16 12.26
C VAL A 76 -3.09 -5.00 11.88
N ASN A 77 -1.89 -5.35 11.40
CA ASN A 77 -0.83 -4.41 11.04
C ASN A 77 -0.65 -4.24 9.53
N GLY A 78 -1.61 -4.71 8.73
CA GLY A 78 -1.54 -4.69 7.26
C GLY A 78 -0.74 -5.84 6.64
N THR A 79 -0.33 -6.84 7.43
CA THR A 79 0.32 -8.05 6.93
C THR A 79 -0.64 -9.23 6.85
N LEU A 80 -0.46 -10.09 5.83
CA LEU A 80 -1.27 -11.30 5.67
C LEU A 80 -0.96 -12.38 6.72
N ALA A 81 0.26 -12.39 7.28
CA ALA A 81 0.65 -13.39 8.28
C ALA A 81 -0.24 -13.31 9.53
N THR A 82 -0.38 -12.10 10.10
CA THR A 82 -1.25 -11.89 11.27
C THR A 82 -2.72 -12.24 10.96
N VAL A 83 -3.22 -11.87 9.78
CA VAL A 83 -4.59 -12.20 9.38
C VAL A 83 -4.78 -13.71 9.23
N ALA A 84 -3.83 -14.42 8.63
CA ALA A 84 -3.92 -15.87 8.44
C ALA A 84 -3.93 -16.62 9.78
N THR A 85 -3.04 -16.26 10.72
CA THR A 85 -3.01 -16.84 12.06
C THR A 85 -4.32 -16.58 12.82
N LEU A 86 -4.85 -15.35 12.73
CA LEU A 86 -6.15 -15.02 13.34
C LEU A 86 -7.30 -15.81 12.71
N ALA A 87 -7.30 -15.96 11.38
CA ALA A 87 -8.31 -16.71 10.67
C ALA A 87 -8.27 -18.21 11.02
N GLU A 88 -7.07 -18.78 11.22
CA GLU A 88 -6.91 -20.17 11.66
C GLU A 88 -7.57 -20.41 13.03
N GLY A 89 -7.36 -19.48 13.97
CA GLY A 89 -7.92 -19.58 15.32
C GLY A 89 -9.38 -19.16 15.45
N THR A 90 -9.84 -18.17 14.68
CA THR A 90 -11.14 -17.51 14.92
C THR A 90 -12.10 -17.63 13.74
N GLY A 91 -11.67 -18.28 12.65
CA GLY A 91 -12.42 -18.39 11.42
C GLY A 91 -12.68 -17.04 10.78
N THR A 92 -13.93 -16.82 10.35
CA THR A 92 -14.34 -15.62 9.61
C THR A 92 -14.55 -14.39 10.51
N ALA A 93 -14.49 -14.54 11.85
CA ALA A 93 -14.63 -13.43 12.79
C ALA A 93 -13.53 -12.36 12.63
N VAL A 94 -12.37 -12.72 12.05
CA VAL A 94 -11.30 -11.79 11.71
C VAL A 94 -11.74 -10.69 10.73
N ALA A 95 -12.81 -10.91 9.95
CA ALA A 95 -13.32 -9.95 8.98
C ALA A 95 -13.57 -8.56 9.61
N GLY A 96 -14.12 -8.51 10.83
CA GLY A 96 -14.37 -7.25 11.54
C GLY A 96 -13.10 -6.46 11.86
N LEU A 97 -11.99 -7.13 12.18
CA LEU A 97 -10.70 -6.48 12.43
C LEU A 97 -10.09 -5.93 11.13
N ILE A 98 -10.25 -6.67 10.03
CA ILE A 98 -9.82 -6.22 8.70
C ILE A 98 -10.64 -5.00 8.28
N ASP A 99 -11.95 -5.00 8.51
CA ASP A 99 -12.83 -3.87 8.22
C ASP A 99 -12.44 -2.61 9.00
N ALA A 100 -12.18 -2.76 10.30
CA ALA A 100 -11.71 -1.69 11.15
C ALA A 100 -10.33 -1.17 10.70
N TYR A 101 -9.46 -2.03 10.18
CA TYR A 101 -8.18 -1.61 9.59
C TYR A 101 -8.40 -0.79 8.32
N LEU A 102 -9.28 -1.25 7.42
CA LEU A 102 -9.60 -0.56 6.17
C LEU A 102 -10.31 0.79 6.39
N ALA A 103 -10.92 1.02 7.55
CA ALA A 103 -11.49 2.31 7.93
C ALA A 103 -10.41 3.35 8.33
N ASN A 104 -9.16 2.93 8.56
CA ASN A 104 -8.08 3.81 8.98
C ASN A 104 -7.47 4.58 7.79
N SER A 105 -7.53 5.92 7.82
CA SER A 105 -7.04 6.80 6.74
C SER A 105 -5.52 6.79 6.55
N TYR A 106 -4.76 6.19 7.46
CA TYR A 106 -3.28 6.13 7.39
C TYR A 106 -2.73 4.83 6.77
N ALA A 107 -3.60 3.92 6.29
CA ALA A 107 -3.16 2.67 5.67
C ALA A 107 -2.51 2.92 4.29
N SER A 108 -1.36 2.27 4.05
CA SER A 108 -0.70 2.35 2.73
C SER A 108 -1.53 1.65 1.64
N ALA A 109 -1.35 2.05 0.39
CA ALA A 109 -2.05 1.45 -0.75
C ALA A 109 -1.84 -0.07 -0.86
N ASP A 110 -0.64 -0.57 -0.53
CA ASP A 110 -0.34 -2.00 -0.61
C ASP A 110 -0.94 -2.76 0.58
N ALA A 111 -0.96 -2.17 1.77
CA ALA A 111 -1.70 -2.72 2.90
C ALA A 111 -3.21 -2.77 2.63
N MET A 112 -3.79 -1.71 2.05
CA MET A 112 -5.19 -1.67 1.64
C MET A 112 -5.53 -2.80 0.66
N LYS A 113 -4.70 -3.04 -0.36
CA LYS A 113 -4.88 -4.17 -1.30
C LYS A 113 -4.78 -5.52 -0.60
N ALA A 114 -3.79 -5.70 0.28
CA ALA A 114 -3.58 -6.96 0.99
C ALA A 114 -4.78 -7.29 1.89
N MET A 115 -5.28 -6.29 2.63
CA MET A 115 -6.43 -6.44 3.53
C MET A 115 -7.74 -6.63 2.76
N ALA A 116 -7.97 -5.88 1.69
CA ALA A 116 -9.13 -6.10 0.82
C ALA A 116 -9.08 -7.49 0.16
N GLY A 117 -7.90 -7.96 -0.25
CA GLY A 117 -7.69 -9.32 -0.76
C GLY A 117 -7.95 -10.40 0.30
N ALA A 118 -7.58 -10.16 1.55
CA ALA A 118 -7.89 -11.08 2.65
C ALA A 118 -9.40 -11.25 2.86
N LEU A 119 -10.19 -10.17 2.74
CA LEU A 119 -11.66 -10.27 2.78
C LEU A 119 -12.23 -11.14 1.65
N VAL A 120 -11.59 -11.18 0.48
CA VAL A 120 -12.02 -12.07 -0.63
C VAL A 120 -11.88 -13.55 -0.25
N GLU A 121 -10.86 -13.90 0.54
CA GLU A 121 -10.64 -15.28 0.98
C GLU A 121 -11.62 -15.71 2.10
N LEU A 122 -12.43 -14.79 2.64
CA LEU A 122 -13.48 -15.06 3.61
C LEU A 122 -14.83 -15.15 2.89
N PRO A 123 -15.34 -16.35 2.56
CA PRO A 123 -16.52 -16.52 1.73
C PRO A 123 -17.82 -16.31 2.52
N THR A 124 -17.98 -15.15 3.17
CA THR A 124 -19.19 -14.79 3.92
C THR A 124 -19.86 -13.55 3.37
N ASP A 125 -21.11 -13.35 3.75
CA ASP A 125 -21.87 -12.16 3.35
C ASP A 125 -21.32 -10.92 4.05
N GLU A 126 -20.89 -11.02 5.30
CA GLU A 126 -20.31 -9.93 6.06
C GLU A 126 -19.06 -9.39 5.35
N ALA A 127 -18.13 -10.26 4.95
CA ALA A 127 -16.91 -9.85 4.25
C ALA A 127 -17.19 -9.21 2.88
N PHE A 128 -18.15 -9.75 2.13
CA PHE A 128 -18.56 -9.15 0.85
C PHE A 128 -19.24 -7.78 1.07
N GLY A 129 -20.07 -7.66 2.11
CA GLY A 129 -20.71 -6.40 2.51
C GLY A 129 -19.70 -5.31 2.89
N MET A 130 -18.63 -5.69 3.61
CA MET A 130 -17.52 -4.80 3.96
C MET A 130 -16.78 -4.24 2.73
N LEU A 131 -16.57 -5.08 1.71
CA LEU A 131 -16.01 -4.65 0.42
C LEU A 131 -16.97 -3.73 -0.34
N LEU A 132 -18.26 -4.09 -0.37
CA LEU A 132 -19.30 -3.32 -1.06
C LEU A 132 -19.47 -1.92 -0.47
N ALA A 133 -19.46 -1.79 0.86
CA ALA A 133 -19.55 -0.51 1.56
C ALA A 133 -18.40 0.46 1.24
N ARG A 134 -17.30 -0.03 0.66
CA ARG A 134 -16.10 0.76 0.34
C ARG A 134 -15.74 0.75 -1.15
N PHE A 135 -16.70 0.47 -2.04
CA PHE A 135 -16.42 0.32 -3.47
C PHE A 135 -15.77 1.55 -4.14
N GLU A 136 -15.97 2.75 -3.59
CA GLU A 136 -15.37 3.98 -4.12
C GLU A 136 -13.85 3.98 -3.98
N ASP A 137 -13.29 3.27 -2.99
CA ASP A 137 -11.85 3.10 -2.88
C ASP A 137 -11.35 2.18 -4.02
N LYS A 138 -10.40 2.68 -4.81
CA LYS A 138 -9.87 1.97 -5.98
C LYS A 138 -9.21 0.62 -5.64
N HIS A 139 -8.61 0.49 -4.46
CA HIS A 139 -7.95 -0.73 -4.00
C HIS A 139 -8.97 -1.77 -3.53
N VAL A 140 -10.01 -1.32 -2.83
CA VAL A 140 -11.12 -2.19 -2.40
C VAL A 140 -11.98 -2.63 -3.60
N ARG A 141 -12.22 -1.73 -4.56
CA ARG A 141 -13.00 -2.02 -5.77
C ARG A 141 -12.46 -3.21 -6.57
N THR A 142 -11.13 -3.32 -6.70
CA THR A 142 -10.51 -4.46 -7.37
C THR A 142 -10.80 -5.77 -6.64
N ALA A 143 -10.75 -5.76 -5.30
CA ALA A 143 -11.08 -6.93 -4.49
C ALA A 143 -12.57 -7.30 -4.55
N LEU A 144 -13.48 -6.32 -4.56
CA LEU A 144 -14.92 -6.55 -4.73
C LEU A 144 -15.24 -7.25 -6.06
N LEU A 145 -14.63 -6.80 -7.16
CA LEU A 145 -14.80 -7.43 -8.48
C LEU A 145 -14.25 -8.86 -8.51
N GLU A 146 -13.12 -9.10 -7.84
CA GLU A 146 -12.56 -10.44 -7.70
C GLU A 146 -13.44 -11.35 -6.83
N ALA A 147 -13.98 -10.84 -5.72
CA ALA A 147 -14.96 -11.57 -4.91
C ALA A 147 -16.22 -11.89 -5.71
N ALA A 148 -16.71 -10.96 -6.53
CA ALA A 148 -17.86 -11.19 -7.39
C ALA A 148 -17.61 -12.31 -8.41
N ARG A 149 -16.40 -12.33 -9.01
CA ARG A 149 -15.97 -13.37 -9.93
C ARG A 149 -15.86 -14.75 -9.26
N ARG A 150 -15.35 -14.81 -8.02
CA ARG A 150 -15.14 -16.07 -7.28
C ARG A 150 -16.43 -16.62 -6.65
N TYR A 151 -17.35 -15.73 -6.25
CA TYR A 151 -18.60 -16.07 -5.57
C TYR A 151 -19.83 -15.46 -6.30
N PRO A 152 -20.07 -15.84 -7.57
CA PRO A 152 -21.02 -15.15 -8.45
C PRO A 152 -22.47 -15.17 -7.96
N VAL A 153 -22.92 -16.23 -7.28
CA VAL A 153 -24.29 -16.31 -6.75
C VAL A 153 -24.48 -15.37 -5.55
N ARG A 154 -23.52 -15.33 -4.60
CA ARG A 154 -23.54 -14.38 -3.48
C ARG A 154 -23.50 -12.95 -3.99
N ALA A 155 -22.61 -12.68 -4.93
CA ALA A 155 -22.46 -11.35 -5.50
C ALA A 155 -23.75 -10.85 -6.14
N ALA A 156 -24.43 -11.69 -6.94
CA ALA A 156 -25.72 -11.35 -7.52
C ALA A 156 -26.77 -11.03 -6.44
N ARG A 157 -26.89 -11.86 -5.40
CA ARG A 157 -27.84 -11.61 -4.29
C ARG A 157 -27.53 -10.30 -3.56
N MET A 158 -26.29 -10.13 -3.12
CA MET A 158 -25.89 -8.97 -2.31
C MET A 158 -25.91 -7.66 -3.10
N LEU A 159 -25.52 -7.68 -4.38
CA LEU A 159 -25.60 -6.51 -5.25
C LEU A 159 -27.05 -6.14 -5.56
N ALA A 160 -27.95 -7.11 -5.72
CA ALA A 160 -29.37 -6.87 -5.91
C ALA A 160 -30.02 -6.26 -4.66
N GLU A 161 -29.68 -6.76 -3.47
CA GLU A 161 -30.12 -6.16 -2.20
C GLU A 161 -29.62 -4.72 -2.03
N ALA A 162 -28.34 -4.45 -2.33
CA ALA A 162 -27.78 -3.10 -2.26
C ALA A 162 -28.36 -2.15 -3.34
N ALA A 163 -28.71 -2.69 -4.51
CA ALA A 163 -29.33 -1.96 -5.61
C ALA A 163 -30.75 -1.47 -5.30
N ALA A 164 -31.46 -2.12 -4.36
CA ALA A 164 -32.81 -1.74 -3.93
C ALA A 164 -32.84 -0.46 -3.07
N GLY A 165 -31.69 -0.03 -2.54
CA GLY A 165 -31.58 1.22 -1.79
C GLY A 165 -31.77 2.48 -2.65
N SER A 166 -31.92 3.62 -1.97
CA SER A 166 -32.09 4.95 -2.57
C SER A 166 -30.83 5.83 -2.54
N GLY A 167 -29.71 5.30 -2.02
CA GLY A 167 -28.44 6.02 -1.90
C GLY A 167 -27.63 6.04 -3.21
N ARG A 168 -26.55 6.86 -3.23
CA ARG A 168 -25.59 6.87 -4.35
C ARG A 168 -24.96 5.49 -4.58
N GLU A 169 -24.70 4.76 -3.50
CA GLU A 169 -24.11 3.41 -3.50
C GLU A 169 -25.00 2.41 -4.26
N SER A 170 -26.33 2.57 -4.19
CA SER A 170 -27.29 1.75 -4.91
C SER A 170 -27.22 1.94 -6.43
N GLY A 171 -26.85 3.14 -6.90
CA GLY A 171 -26.62 3.39 -8.32
C GLY A 171 -25.45 2.59 -8.87
N THR A 172 -24.34 2.53 -8.14
CA THR A 172 -23.17 1.74 -8.53
C THR A 172 -23.43 0.24 -8.40
N ALA A 173 -24.11 -0.19 -7.32
CA ALA A 173 -24.52 -1.58 -7.17
C ALA A 173 -25.36 -2.06 -8.37
N ARG A 174 -26.30 -1.24 -8.87
CA ARG A 174 -27.08 -1.52 -10.09
C ARG A 174 -26.20 -1.70 -11.34
N GLN A 175 -25.19 -0.84 -11.53
CA GLN A 175 -24.29 -0.95 -12.68
C GLN A 175 -23.45 -2.24 -12.65
N ILE A 176 -22.90 -2.57 -11.48
CA ILE A 176 -22.11 -3.79 -11.29
C ILE A 176 -23.01 -5.02 -11.45
N LEU A 177 -24.21 -5.00 -10.86
CA LEU A 177 -25.19 -6.08 -10.98
C LEU A 177 -25.57 -6.37 -12.43
N ALA A 178 -25.86 -5.33 -13.23
CA ALA A 178 -26.22 -5.51 -14.63
C ALA A 178 -25.11 -6.21 -15.43
N ALA A 179 -23.86 -5.78 -15.26
CA ALA A 179 -22.71 -6.43 -15.90
C ALA A 179 -22.52 -7.87 -15.39
N HIS A 180 -22.69 -8.09 -14.09
CA HIS A 180 -22.52 -9.39 -13.45
C HIS A 180 -23.57 -10.41 -13.91
N VAL A 181 -24.84 -10.01 -13.99
CA VAL A 181 -25.94 -10.85 -14.49
C VAL A 181 -25.76 -11.19 -15.97
N ALA A 182 -25.27 -10.25 -16.78
CA ALA A 182 -24.99 -10.50 -18.19
C ALA A 182 -23.92 -11.60 -18.39
N VAL A 183 -22.89 -11.62 -17.54
CA VAL A 183 -21.80 -12.61 -17.60
C VAL A 183 -22.21 -13.98 -17.02
N HIS A 184 -23.05 -14.01 -16.00
CA HIS A 184 -23.37 -15.21 -15.23
C HIS A 184 -24.81 -15.73 -15.40
N ARG A 185 -25.46 -15.38 -16.51
CA ARG A 185 -26.86 -15.72 -16.82
C ARG A 185 -27.23 -17.18 -16.56
N GLU A 186 -26.56 -18.11 -17.24
CA GLU A 186 -26.85 -19.56 -17.16
C GLU A 186 -26.68 -20.11 -15.74
N LEU A 187 -25.82 -19.46 -14.94
CA LEU A 187 -25.58 -19.84 -13.55
C LEU A 187 -26.69 -19.34 -12.62
N LEU A 188 -27.17 -18.12 -12.84
CA LEU A 188 -28.10 -17.41 -11.94
C LEU A 188 -29.56 -17.80 -12.16
N GLU A 189 -29.97 -18.01 -13.41
CA GLU A 189 -31.36 -18.34 -13.77
C GLU A 189 -31.97 -19.49 -12.95
N PRO A 190 -31.32 -20.67 -12.81
CA PRO A 190 -31.88 -21.78 -12.02
C PRO A 190 -31.73 -21.60 -10.50
N ARG A 191 -31.17 -20.49 -10.01
CA ARG A 191 -30.83 -20.27 -8.59
C ARG A 191 -31.61 -19.13 -7.93
N LEU A 192 -32.53 -18.49 -8.65
CA LEU A 192 -33.31 -17.37 -8.14
C LEU A 192 -34.15 -17.72 -6.91
N ASP A 193 -34.58 -18.98 -6.77
CA ASP A 193 -35.35 -19.46 -5.61
C ASP A 193 -34.60 -19.32 -4.28
N GLY A 194 -33.26 -19.20 -4.32
CA GLY A 194 -32.42 -18.99 -3.14
C GLY A 194 -32.25 -17.51 -2.76
N PHE A 195 -32.91 -16.57 -3.44
CA PHE A 195 -32.77 -15.14 -3.26
C PHE A 195 -33.97 -14.59 -2.46
N SER A 196 -33.81 -13.42 -1.85
CA SER A 196 -34.96 -12.67 -1.35
C SER A 196 -35.86 -12.23 -2.51
N GLU A 197 -37.16 -12.06 -2.27
CA GLU A 197 -38.16 -11.75 -3.32
C GLU A 197 -37.75 -10.55 -4.19
N GLY A 198 -37.38 -9.42 -3.56
CA GLY A 198 -36.93 -8.22 -4.29
C GLY A 198 -35.60 -8.41 -5.03
N ALA A 199 -34.68 -9.21 -4.50
CA ALA A 199 -33.43 -9.53 -5.19
C ALA A 199 -33.67 -10.44 -6.41
N ALA A 200 -34.55 -11.43 -6.26
CA ALA A 200 -34.95 -12.34 -7.34
C ALA A 200 -35.63 -11.55 -8.48
N GLU A 201 -36.57 -10.66 -8.16
CA GLU A 201 -37.24 -9.79 -9.14
C GLU A 201 -36.23 -8.91 -9.89
N THR A 202 -35.31 -8.29 -9.17
CA THR A 202 -34.27 -7.43 -9.76
C THR A 202 -33.37 -8.22 -10.72
N VAL A 203 -32.93 -9.41 -10.32
CA VAL A 203 -32.07 -10.25 -11.16
C VAL A 203 -32.85 -10.82 -12.36
N ALA A 204 -34.10 -11.25 -12.16
CA ALA A 204 -34.97 -11.73 -13.22
C ALA A 204 -35.19 -10.67 -14.31
N GLY A 205 -35.45 -9.41 -13.92
CA GLY A 205 -35.58 -8.30 -14.86
C GLY A 205 -34.31 -8.01 -15.67
N LEU A 206 -33.12 -8.34 -15.14
CA LEU A 206 -31.85 -8.24 -15.85
C LEU A 206 -31.52 -9.48 -16.70
N LEU A 207 -32.08 -10.65 -16.34
CA LEU A 207 -32.00 -11.86 -17.16
C LEU A 207 -32.90 -11.73 -18.39
N ASP A 208 -34.08 -11.15 -18.30
CA ASP A 208 -34.94 -10.92 -19.47
C ASP A 208 -35.32 -9.44 -19.63
N PRO A 209 -34.36 -8.58 -20.03
CA PRO A 209 -34.64 -7.17 -20.20
C PRO A 209 -35.59 -6.98 -21.40
N ALA A 210 -36.65 -6.20 -21.20
CA ALA A 210 -37.61 -5.89 -22.26
C ALA A 210 -36.90 -5.33 -23.51
N GLY A 211 -37.10 -5.99 -24.66
CA GLY A 211 -36.47 -5.62 -25.93
C GLY A 211 -35.15 -6.34 -26.24
N ARG A 212 -34.79 -7.40 -25.49
CA ARG A 212 -33.65 -8.24 -25.85
C ARG A 212 -33.86 -8.93 -27.21
N VAL A 213 -32.90 -8.75 -28.12
CA VAL A 213 -32.82 -9.48 -29.39
C VAL A 213 -31.77 -10.60 -29.29
N ALA A 214 -31.87 -11.60 -30.17
CA ALA A 214 -30.89 -12.69 -30.22
C ALA A 214 -29.47 -12.15 -30.44
N ASP A 215 -28.48 -12.79 -29.78
CA ASP A 215 -27.08 -12.41 -29.94
C ASP A 215 -26.66 -12.58 -31.41
N ALA A 216 -25.94 -11.58 -31.95
CA ALA A 216 -25.50 -11.61 -33.34
C ALA A 216 -24.45 -12.72 -33.56
N PRO A 217 -24.57 -13.53 -34.63
CA PRO A 217 -23.57 -14.55 -34.94
C PRO A 217 -22.25 -13.89 -35.31
N ALA A 218 -21.13 -14.59 -35.12
CA ALA A 218 -19.78 -14.02 -35.32
C ALA A 218 -19.58 -13.49 -36.76
N GLU A 219 -20.24 -14.09 -37.74
CA GLU A 219 -20.19 -13.71 -39.15
C GLU A 219 -20.92 -12.39 -39.43
N ALA A 220 -21.84 -11.98 -38.56
CA ALA A 220 -22.55 -10.70 -38.65
C ALA A 220 -21.80 -9.55 -37.95
N LEU A 221 -20.70 -9.84 -37.25
CA LEU A 221 -19.89 -8.84 -36.57
C LEU A 221 -18.81 -8.28 -37.51
N PRO A 222 -18.50 -6.96 -37.43
CA PRO A 222 -17.38 -6.38 -38.17
C PRO A 222 -16.05 -7.08 -37.87
N ALA A 223 -15.20 -7.21 -38.90
CA ALA A 223 -13.90 -7.87 -38.79
C ALA A 223 -12.98 -7.27 -37.71
N LEU A 224 -13.20 -6.01 -37.30
CA LEU A 224 -12.46 -5.39 -36.19
C LEU A 224 -12.75 -6.06 -34.84
N LEU A 225 -13.97 -6.53 -34.62
CA LEU A 225 -14.38 -7.23 -33.40
C LEU A 225 -14.01 -8.72 -33.44
N VAL A 226 -13.99 -9.31 -34.64
CA VAL A 226 -13.65 -10.72 -34.85
C VAL A 226 -12.13 -10.95 -34.96
N SER A 227 -11.38 -9.99 -35.51
CA SER A 227 -9.95 -10.10 -35.80
C SER A 227 -9.22 -8.75 -35.67
N PRO A 228 -9.15 -8.19 -34.45
CA PRO A 228 -8.56 -6.88 -34.22
C PRO A 228 -7.06 -6.82 -34.55
N PRO A 229 -6.53 -5.66 -34.98
CA PRO A 229 -5.12 -5.52 -35.38
C PRO A 229 -4.12 -5.63 -34.21
N TRP A 230 -4.53 -5.39 -32.96
CA TRP A 230 -3.64 -5.47 -31.78
C TRP A 230 -3.37 -6.90 -31.30
N THR A 231 -4.06 -7.91 -31.83
CA THR A 231 -3.71 -9.33 -31.59
C THR A 231 -2.60 -9.80 -32.53
N ARG A 232 -2.22 -8.99 -33.54
CA ARG A 232 -1.13 -9.31 -34.47
C ARG A 232 0.22 -8.98 -33.84
N LYS A 233 1.17 -9.90 -33.97
CA LYS A 233 2.55 -9.72 -33.49
C LYS A 233 3.23 -8.57 -34.26
N ARG A 234 3.49 -7.45 -33.59
CA ARG A 234 4.14 -6.27 -34.20
C ARG A 234 5.64 -6.53 -34.40
N VAL A 235 6.16 -6.27 -35.60
CA VAL A 235 7.61 -6.31 -35.89
C VAL A 235 8.26 -5.06 -35.31
N VAL A 236 9.14 -5.23 -34.33
CA VAL A 236 9.95 -4.15 -33.74
C VAL A 236 11.21 -3.97 -34.58
N ARG A 237 11.40 -2.78 -35.17
CA ARG A 237 12.63 -2.43 -35.90
C ARG A 237 13.66 -1.86 -34.92
N LYS A 238 14.93 -2.25 -35.06
CA LYS A 238 16.03 -1.69 -34.26
C LYS A 238 16.24 -0.22 -34.64
N PRO A 239 16.25 0.73 -33.70
CA PRO A 239 16.55 2.13 -33.98
C PRO A 239 17.97 2.26 -34.55
N ARG A 240 18.18 3.19 -35.49
CA ARG A 240 19.51 3.59 -35.94
C ARG A 240 20.08 4.57 -34.91
N THR A 241 21.06 4.14 -34.12
CA THR A 241 21.76 5.00 -33.15
C THR A 241 23.07 5.51 -33.74
N VAL A 242 23.44 6.75 -33.41
CA VAL A 242 24.75 7.33 -33.75
C VAL A 242 25.73 6.93 -32.64
N THR A 243 26.77 6.19 -32.99
CA THR A 243 27.78 5.74 -32.01
C THR A 243 28.88 6.78 -31.83
N GLY A 244 29.34 6.98 -30.58
CA GLY A 244 30.53 7.79 -30.28
C GLY A 244 30.26 9.21 -29.78
N LEU A 245 28.99 9.58 -29.54
CA LEU A 245 28.64 10.82 -28.85
C LEU A 245 28.64 10.61 -27.34
N SER A 246 29.24 11.54 -26.59
CA SER A 246 29.15 11.58 -25.13
C SER A 246 28.57 12.92 -24.68
N ALA A 247 27.60 12.88 -23.77
CA ALA A 247 27.10 14.07 -23.12
C ALA A 247 28.12 14.54 -22.07
N GLY A 248 28.87 15.61 -22.39
CA GLY A 248 29.99 16.10 -21.56
C GLY A 248 29.65 17.25 -20.60
N ALA A 249 28.38 17.57 -20.39
CA ALA A 249 28.01 18.71 -19.54
C ALA A 249 28.07 18.33 -18.05
N PRO A 250 28.73 19.16 -17.20
CA PRO A 250 28.73 18.92 -15.76
C PRO A 250 27.32 19.08 -15.18
N ALA A 251 27.02 18.29 -14.15
CA ALA A 251 25.77 18.41 -13.42
C ALA A 251 25.63 19.82 -12.83
N ARG A 252 24.44 20.40 -12.94
CA ARG A 252 24.12 21.70 -12.34
C ARG A 252 22.73 21.69 -11.70
N VAL A 253 22.54 22.53 -10.69
CA VAL A 253 21.24 22.76 -10.06
C VAL A 253 20.67 24.07 -10.59
N VAL A 254 19.46 24.04 -11.13
CA VAL A 254 18.75 25.17 -11.72
C VAL A 254 17.53 25.45 -10.87
N TRP A 255 17.68 26.21 -9.78
CA TRP A 255 16.57 26.60 -8.89
C TRP A 255 15.64 27.62 -9.56
N LEU A 256 14.34 27.50 -9.34
CA LEU A 256 13.39 28.56 -9.61
C LEU A 256 13.51 29.67 -8.53
N PRO A 257 13.04 30.89 -8.80
CA PRO A 257 13.07 31.97 -7.81
C PRO A 257 12.38 31.55 -6.50
N GLY A 258 13.10 31.61 -5.37
CA GLY A 258 12.60 31.27 -4.03
C GLY A 258 12.52 29.78 -3.69
N GLU A 259 12.72 28.89 -4.67
CA GLU A 259 12.55 27.46 -4.48
C GLU A 259 13.63 26.85 -3.57
N ARG A 260 14.87 27.34 -3.67
CA ARG A 260 15.95 26.86 -2.81
C ARG A 260 15.67 27.17 -1.34
N GLU A 261 15.19 28.38 -1.07
CA GLU A 261 14.81 28.83 0.26
C GLU A 261 13.60 28.05 0.79
N GLU A 262 12.60 27.79 -0.05
CA GLU A 262 11.44 26.96 0.27
C GLU A 262 11.85 25.52 0.63
N TRP A 263 12.77 24.94 -0.14
CA TRP A 263 13.29 23.60 0.10
C TRP A 263 14.12 23.53 1.39
N ALA A 264 14.92 24.57 1.67
CA ALA A 264 15.67 24.68 2.92
C ALA A 264 14.74 24.77 4.14
N ALA A 265 13.61 25.46 3.99
CA ALA A 265 12.61 25.67 5.04
C ALA A 265 11.62 24.51 5.20
N THR A 266 11.68 23.47 4.36
CA THR A 266 10.74 22.34 4.43
C THR A 266 10.88 21.60 5.76
N GLU A 267 9.80 21.56 6.54
CA GLU A 267 9.73 20.78 7.78
C GLU A 267 9.02 19.44 7.55
N SER A 268 9.38 18.45 8.37
CA SER A 268 8.70 17.16 8.40
C SER A 268 8.64 16.62 9.82
N SER A 269 7.69 15.72 10.08
CA SER A 269 7.50 15.09 11.39
C SER A 269 8.76 14.34 11.85
N SER A 270 9.42 13.66 10.90
CA SER A 270 10.65 12.91 11.15
C SER A 270 11.84 13.81 11.48
N ARG A 271 11.90 15.00 10.85
CA ARG A 271 12.94 16.01 11.06
C ARG A 271 12.83 16.66 12.43
N GLU A 272 11.62 17.05 12.84
CA GLU A 272 11.36 17.58 14.17
C GLU A 272 11.73 16.58 15.28
N TRP A 273 11.27 15.34 15.13
CA TRP A 273 11.60 14.26 16.06
C TRP A 273 13.11 14.04 16.15
N TYR A 274 13.81 14.04 15.01
CA TYR A 274 15.26 13.84 14.98
C TYR A 274 16.01 14.94 15.72
N ARG A 275 15.65 16.22 15.50
CA ARG A 275 16.22 17.35 16.25
C ARG A 275 16.04 17.18 17.75
N ARG A 276 14.85 16.79 18.18
CA ARG A 276 14.50 16.67 19.61
C ARG A 276 15.21 15.52 20.32
N PHE A 277 15.41 14.39 19.65
CA PHE A 277 15.79 13.15 20.35
C PHE A 277 17.14 12.56 19.95
N ARG A 278 17.70 12.93 18.79
CA ARG A 278 18.86 12.24 18.19
C ARG A 278 20.02 13.13 17.78
N LEU A 279 19.76 14.36 17.32
CA LEU A 279 20.77 15.24 16.73
C LEU A 279 22.03 15.39 17.59
N GLU A 280 21.89 15.79 18.85
CA GLU A 280 23.03 15.99 19.75
C GLU A 280 23.88 14.73 19.95
N LYS A 281 23.20 13.58 20.12
CA LYS A 281 23.86 12.28 20.34
C LYS A 281 24.64 11.83 19.11
N ASP A 282 24.03 11.95 17.94
CA ASP A 282 24.65 11.52 16.69
C ASP A 282 25.82 12.47 16.31
N VAL A 283 25.69 13.78 16.56
CA VAL A 283 26.79 14.76 16.36
C VAL A 283 27.95 14.53 17.32
N ALA A 284 27.68 14.28 18.62
CA ALA A 284 28.73 13.97 19.60
C ALA A 284 29.51 12.71 19.19
N ARG A 285 28.79 11.66 18.78
CA ARG A 285 29.40 10.42 18.30
C ARG A 285 30.30 10.62 17.07
N LEU A 286 29.90 11.47 16.12
CA LEU A 286 30.73 11.81 14.96
C LEU A 286 32.03 12.50 15.38
N ARG A 287 31.98 13.44 16.34
CA ARG A 287 33.17 14.13 16.86
C ARG A 287 34.13 13.19 17.57
N GLU A 288 33.61 12.19 18.26
CA GLU A 288 34.39 11.19 18.99
C GLU A 288 34.98 10.09 18.08
N GLY A 289 34.77 10.16 16.76
CA GLY A 289 35.21 9.13 15.82
C GLY A 289 34.46 7.82 15.98
N GLY A 290 33.28 7.84 16.62
CA GLY A 290 32.40 6.69 16.73
C GLY A 290 32.02 6.24 15.33
N GLY A 291 32.39 5.00 14.97
CA GLY A 291 32.25 4.45 13.63
C GLY A 291 30.85 4.59 13.02
N PRO A 292 30.73 4.35 11.70
CA PRO A 292 29.63 4.81 10.87
C PRO A 292 28.29 4.55 11.54
N LEU A 293 27.49 5.62 11.65
CA LEU A 293 26.09 5.49 12.06
C LEU A 293 25.46 4.50 11.09
N ARG A 294 25.04 3.33 11.61
CA ARG A 294 24.25 2.39 10.82
C ARG A 294 23.09 3.22 10.31
N HIS A 295 23.06 3.47 9.00
CA HIS A 295 22.10 4.33 8.32
C HIS A 295 22.39 5.82 8.58
N HIS A 296 23.15 6.48 7.69
CA HIS A 296 23.25 7.94 7.70
C HIS A 296 21.88 8.51 7.34
N THR A 297 21.14 8.93 8.37
CA THR A 297 19.76 9.41 8.22
C THR A 297 19.76 10.68 7.38
N VAL A 298 18.74 10.82 6.52
CA VAL A 298 18.48 12.06 5.76
C VAL A 298 18.50 13.28 6.69
N ASN A 299 17.98 13.12 7.91
CA ASN A 299 17.89 14.16 8.92
C ASN A 299 19.26 14.59 9.50
N LEU A 300 20.26 13.70 9.56
CA LEU A 300 21.62 14.09 9.94
C LEU A 300 22.24 15.04 8.94
N PHE A 301 22.06 14.80 7.63
CA PHE A 301 22.54 15.72 6.60
C PHE A 301 21.76 17.04 6.60
N ALA A 302 20.46 17.00 6.89
CA ALA A 302 19.63 18.20 6.99
C ALA A 302 20.06 19.10 8.16
N GLU A 303 20.34 18.51 9.33
CA GLU A 303 20.48 19.24 10.62
C GLU A 303 21.92 19.33 11.16
N GLY A 304 22.79 18.38 10.82
CA GLY A 304 24.12 18.26 11.42
C GLY A 304 25.07 19.40 11.01
N PRO A 305 26.15 19.66 11.76
CA PRO A 305 27.18 20.62 11.38
C PRO A 305 27.81 20.27 10.03
N GLU A 306 27.97 21.27 9.15
CA GLU A 306 28.33 21.04 7.74
C GLU A 306 29.70 20.37 7.58
N ASP A 307 30.67 20.81 8.37
CA ASP A 307 32.03 20.30 8.44
C ASP A 307 32.09 18.80 8.77
N LEU A 308 31.17 18.31 9.59
CA LEU A 308 31.10 16.91 9.99
C LEU A 308 30.36 16.04 8.97
N VAL A 309 29.29 16.55 8.37
CA VAL A 309 28.42 15.73 7.51
C VAL A 309 28.81 15.78 6.03
N ARG A 310 29.37 16.88 5.53
CA ARG A 310 29.71 17.04 4.11
C ARG A 310 30.66 15.95 3.58
N PRO A 311 31.72 15.52 4.31
CA PRO A 311 32.58 14.42 3.86
C PRO A 311 31.83 13.09 3.69
N LEU A 312 30.74 12.89 4.41
CA LEU A 312 29.94 11.65 4.40
C LEU A 312 29.00 11.55 3.19
N LEU A 313 28.83 12.64 2.42
CA LEU A 313 27.94 12.64 1.24
C LEU A 313 28.41 11.69 0.15
N ALA A 314 29.72 11.48 0.00
CA ALA A 314 30.29 10.60 -1.02
C ALA A 314 29.75 9.17 -0.91
N ASP A 315 29.64 8.65 0.32
CA ASP A 315 29.19 7.30 0.63
C ASP A 315 27.72 7.24 1.06
N TRP A 316 26.98 8.35 0.94
CA TRP A 316 25.62 8.45 1.45
C TRP A 316 24.64 7.52 0.73
N GLN A 317 24.19 6.48 1.44
CA GLN A 317 23.19 5.52 0.96
C GLN A 317 21.92 5.60 1.83
N PRO A 318 20.97 6.47 1.48
CA PRO A 318 19.71 6.56 2.21
C PRO A 318 18.89 5.26 2.04
N ASP A 319 18.56 4.62 3.16
CA ASP A 319 17.73 3.41 3.23
C ASP A 319 16.46 3.56 4.09
N THR A 320 16.44 4.55 4.99
CA THR A 320 15.30 4.87 5.84
C THR A 320 14.58 6.11 5.30
N LEU A 321 13.31 5.95 4.89
CA LEU A 321 12.62 6.88 3.99
C LEU A 321 11.27 7.41 4.53
N TRP A 322 11.14 7.57 5.85
CA TRP A 322 9.96 8.25 6.40
C TRP A 322 9.95 9.72 5.95
N ASP A 323 8.87 10.14 5.27
CA ASP A 323 8.70 11.48 4.69
C ASP A 323 9.88 11.89 3.79
N ALA A 324 10.42 10.96 3.00
CA ALA A 324 11.66 11.18 2.24
C ALA A 324 11.59 12.34 1.25
N ASP A 325 10.44 12.60 0.65
CA ASP A 325 10.20 13.71 -0.26
C ASP A 325 10.30 15.08 0.42
N GLU A 326 9.91 15.18 1.69
CA GLU A 326 10.05 16.39 2.50
C GLU A 326 11.45 16.47 3.13
N ALA A 327 11.91 15.39 3.76
CA ALA A 327 13.16 15.34 4.50
C ALA A 327 14.40 15.56 3.60
N MET A 328 14.33 15.19 2.31
CA MET A 328 15.44 15.36 1.38
C MET A 328 15.58 16.78 0.80
N LYS A 329 14.52 17.60 0.82
CA LYS A 329 14.55 18.96 0.27
C LYS A 329 15.59 19.86 0.96
N PRO A 330 15.69 19.90 2.31
CA PRO A 330 16.74 20.65 2.99
C PRO A 330 18.15 20.19 2.62
N VAL A 331 18.35 18.88 2.42
CA VAL A 331 19.65 18.32 2.00
C VAL A 331 20.01 18.80 0.59
N ALA A 332 19.06 18.75 -0.34
CA ALA A 332 19.24 19.25 -1.70
C ALA A 332 19.54 20.76 -1.73
N ALA A 333 18.82 21.56 -0.94
CA ALA A 333 19.04 23.01 -0.85
C ALA A 333 20.41 23.38 -0.25
N ARG A 334 20.88 22.56 0.71
CA ARG A 334 22.14 22.75 1.43
C ARG A 334 23.37 22.34 0.61
N PHE A 335 23.34 21.17 -0.03
CA PHE A 335 24.53 20.58 -0.67
C PHE A 335 24.49 20.58 -2.21
N GLY A 336 23.35 20.94 -2.82
CA GLY A 336 23.22 21.02 -4.27
C GLY A 336 23.68 19.74 -4.98
N THR A 337 24.58 19.88 -5.96
CA THR A 337 25.09 18.75 -6.76
C THR A 337 25.84 17.70 -5.94
N GLU A 338 26.40 18.02 -4.78
CA GLU A 338 27.10 17.04 -3.94
C GLU A 338 26.15 15.99 -3.36
N ALA A 339 24.88 16.35 -3.14
CA ALA A 339 23.84 15.43 -2.68
C ALA A 339 23.26 14.56 -3.82
N LEU A 340 23.44 14.95 -5.09
CA LEU A 340 22.78 14.33 -6.24
C LEU A 340 22.93 12.80 -6.31
N PRO A 341 24.11 12.19 -6.05
CA PRO A 341 24.24 10.73 -6.09
C PRO A 341 23.29 10.02 -5.10
N GLY A 342 23.14 10.54 -3.89
CA GLY A 342 22.23 10.01 -2.88
C GLY A 342 20.76 10.21 -3.26
N LEU A 343 20.40 11.43 -3.67
CA LEU A 343 19.04 11.78 -4.10
C LEU A 343 18.57 10.95 -5.30
N ARG A 344 19.44 10.80 -6.32
CA ARG A 344 19.16 10.00 -7.52
C ARG A 344 18.93 8.53 -7.20
N ARG A 345 19.73 7.95 -6.30
CA ARG A 345 19.54 6.56 -5.84
C ARG A 345 18.16 6.36 -5.23
N THR A 346 17.71 7.26 -4.37
CA THR A 346 16.37 7.18 -3.76
C THR A 346 15.28 7.39 -4.78
N ALA A 347 15.39 8.41 -5.61
CA ALA A 347 14.41 8.74 -6.63
C ALA A 347 14.24 7.60 -7.65
N ALA A 348 15.32 6.90 -8.03
CA ALA A 348 15.25 5.73 -8.89
C ALA A 348 14.52 4.53 -8.25
N ARG A 349 14.65 4.34 -6.93
CA ARG A 349 13.94 3.28 -6.18
C ARG A 349 12.46 3.62 -5.95
N HIS A 350 12.16 4.91 -5.77
CA HIS A 350 10.81 5.39 -5.49
C HIS A 350 10.39 6.55 -6.42
N PRO A 351 10.26 6.31 -7.74
CA PRO A 351 10.01 7.39 -8.72
C PRO A 351 8.73 8.19 -8.48
N ALA A 352 7.68 7.52 -7.99
CA ALA A 352 6.37 8.14 -7.81
C ALA A 352 6.31 9.10 -6.62
N THR A 353 7.04 8.81 -5.55
CA THR A 353 6.99 9.58 -4.29
C THR A 353 8.17 10.54 -4.16
N VAL A 354 9.38 10.12 -4.54
CA VAL A 354 10.60 10.91 -4.33
C VAL A 354 11.10 11.55 -5.64
N GLY A 355 10.56 11.18 -6.80
CA GLY A 355 11.07 11.64 -8.10
C GLY A 355 11.14 13.16 -8.27
N ALA A 356 10.26 13.91 -7.60
CA ALA A 356 10.24 15.37 -7.63
C ALA A 356 11.52 16.03 -7.07
N ILE A 357 12.30 15.32 -6.24
CA ILE A 357 13.57 15.82 -5.72
C ILE A 357 14.59 16.10 -6.83
N LEU A 358 14.43 15.47 -7.99
CA LEU A 358 15.31 15.63 -9.14
C LEU A 358 14.94 16.83 -10.04
N LEU A 359 13.81 17.52 -9.78
CA LEU A 359 13.33 18.62 -10.62
C LEU A 359 14.41 19.70 -10.88
N PRO A 360 15.18 20.17 -9.88
CA PRO A 360 16.18 21.21 -10.10
C PRO A 360 17.44 20.73 -10.82
N TYR A 361 17.68 19.43 -10.94
CA TYR A 361 18.96 18.89 -11.39
C TYR A 361 18.99 18.69 -12.90
N LEU A 362 19.97 19.29 -13.55
CA LEU A 362 20.28 19.09 -14.95
C LEU A 362 21.59 18.31 -15.06
N ASP A 363 21.45 16.99 -15.24
CA ASP A 363 22.50 15.98 -15.25
C ASP A 363 22.13 14.88 -16.26
N VAL A 364 23.12 14.22 -16.85
CA VAL A 364 22.91 13.18 -17.88
C VAL A 364 22.09 11.99 -17.35
N GLU A 365 22.38 11.53 -16.13
CA GLU A 365 21.67 10.39 -15.56
C GLU A 365 20.26 10.77 -15.10
N VAL A 366 20.06 12.02 -14.66
CA VAL A 366 18.72 12.56 -14.39
C VAL A 366 17.91 12.65 -15.69
N ALA A 367 18.51 13.14 -16.78
CA ALA A 367 17.85 13.23 -18.08
C ALA A 367 17.40 11.84 -18.56
N ARG A 368 18.26 10.83 -18.45
CA ARG A 368 17.97 9.43 -18.78
C ARG A 368 16.82 8.86 -17.95
N LEU A 369 16.82 9.11 -16.63
CA LEU A 369 15.73 8.69 -15.75
C LEU A 369 14.40 9.35 -16.16
N MET A 370 14.39 10.66 -16.43
CA MET A 370 13.18 11.37 -16.85
C MET A 370 12.68 10.88 -18.21
N ALA A 371 13.57 10.58 -19.15
CA ALA A 371 13.21 9.98 -20.44
C ALA A 371 12.57 8.59 -20.26
N ASP A 372 13.19 7.70 -19.48
CA ASP A 372 12.64 6.36 -19.18
C ASP A 372 11.27 6.46 -18.49
N TRP A 373 11.14 7.34 -17.48
CA TRP A 373 9.89 7.54 -16.76
C TRP A 373 8.77 8.08 -17.65
N SER A 374 9.08 9.00 -18.55
CA SER A 374 8.10 9.55 -19.50
C SER A 374 7.53 8.48 -20.44
N MET A 375 8.34 7.50 -20.82
CA MET A 375 7.98 6.48 -21.80
C MET A 375 7.38 5.21 -21.18
N ARG A 376 7.85 4.83 -19.97
CA ARG A 376 7.62 3.49 -19.43
C ARG A 376 6.98 3.48 -18.04
N LEU A 377 6.99 4.60 -17.32
CA LEU A 377 6.51 4.63 -15.93
C LEU A 377 5.41 5.67 -15.73
N LYS A 378 4.15 5.23 -15.88
CA LYS A 378 2.95 6.07 -15.76
C LYS A 378 2.90 6.89 -14.46
N SER A 379 3.35 6.32 -13.34
CA SER A 379 3.34 6.98 -12.03
C SER A 379 4.33 8.14 -11.91
N ALA A 380 5.41 8.16 -12.68
CA ALA A 380 6.42 9.22 -12.69
C ALA A 380 6.38 10.11 -13.94
N ALA A 381 5.50 9.80 -14.90
CA ALA A 381 5.36 10.55 -16.15
C ALA A 381 4.94 12.03 -15.93
N GLY A 382 4.23 12.34 -14.84
CA GLY A 382 3.93 13.73 -14.46
C GLY A 382 5.19 14.52 -14.08
N THR A 383 6.03 13.94 -13.23
CA THR A 383 7.32 14.49 -12.82
C THR A 383 8.25 14.68 -14.00
N ALA A 384 8.36 13.69 -14.88
CA ALA A 384 9.20 13.76 -16.07
C ALA A 384 8.79 14.92 -17.01
N ARG A 385 7.48 15.08 -17.27
CA ARG A 385 6.98 16.20 -18.07
C ARG A 385 7.32 17.56 -17.44
N SER A 386 7.12 17.68 -16.12
CA SER A 386 7.45 18.90 -15.38
C SER A 386 8.95 19.23 -15.46
N TRP A 387 9.81 18.21 -15.43
CA TRP A 387 11.25 18.39 -15.61
C TRP A 387 11.61 18.86 -17.03
N PHE A 388 11.06 18.24 -18.08
CA PHE A 388 11.29 18.69 -19.45
C PHE A 388 10.79 20.11 -19.71
N GLU A 389 9.61 20.46 -19.17
CA GLU A 389 9.05 21.81 -19.27
C GLU A 389 9.95 22.83 -18.57
N ARG A 390 10.45 22.49 -17.36
CA ARG A 390 11.36 23.33 -16.58
C ARG A 390 12.69 23.61 -17.29
N HIS A 391 13.30 22.61 -17.92
CA HIS A 391 14.64 22.72 -18.50
C HIS A 391 14.64 23.04 -20.01
N GLY A 392 13.46 23.07 -20.65
CA GLY A 392 13.29 23.43 -22.05
C GLY A 392 14.11 22.55 -22.99
N ALA A 393 14.95 23.17 -23.82
CA ALA A 393 15.78 22.47 -24.81
C ALA A 393 17.07 21.85 -24.24
N ALA A 394 17.47 22.21 -23.01
CA ALA A 394 18.74 21.75 -22.43
C ALA A 394 18.87 20.22 -22.30
N PRO A 395 17.80 19.46 -21.96
CA PRO A 395 17.85 18.00 -21.93
C PRO A 395 18.20 17.34 -23.27
N ALA A 396 17.90 17.97 -24.40
CA ALA A 396 18.21 17.40 -25.71
C ALA A 396 19.73 17.16 -25.85
N ALA A 397 20.55 18.11 -25.42
CA ALA A 397 22.01 17.96 -25.46
C ALA A 397 22.53 16.83 -24.55
N LEU A 398 21.75 16.43 -23.54
CA LEU A 398 22.09 15.34 -22.62
C LEU A 398 21.63 13.97 -23.14
N LEU A 399 20.56 13.93 -23.95
CA LEU A 399 19.92 12.71 -24.44
C LEU A 399 20.30 12.30 -25.86
N VAL A 400 20.83 13.22 -26.68
CA VAL A 400 21.15 12.97 -28.10
C VAL A 400 22.19 11.87 -28.41
N PRO A 401 22.90 11.22 -27.46
CA PRO A 401 23.59 9.95 -27.73
C PRO A 401 22.71 8.67 -27.63
N ASP A 402 21.56 8.72 -26.96
CA ASP A 402 20.73 7.56 -26.57
C ASP A 402 19.56 7.32 -27.55
#